data_AF-A0A7W8K1P2-F1
#
_entry.id   AF-A0A7W8K1P2-F1
#
_cell.length_a   1.000
_cell.length_b   1.000
_cell.length_c   1.000
_cell.angle_alpha   90.00
_cell.angle_beta   90.00
_cell.angle_gamma   90.00
#
_symmetry.space_group_name_H-M   'P 1'
#
loop_
_entity.id
_entity.type
_entity.pdbx_description
1 polymer ?
#
loop_
_entity_poly.entity_id
_entity_poly.type
_entity_poly.pdbx_seq_one_letter_code
_entity_poly.pdbx_strand_id
1 'polypeptide(L)'
;MTNADKPRNIRRTWKIEVYGGWGDGPSAVMKIGEHSVTATADHEGNVIAEIDGQPQPDVATAYAMWKEAKAAGRLTLLDEQHLTPPPAPVTFEGAGIGKARARVLHKVMGMAGLPNSQHYALSAAALGEPWPLDTLSTLTEAEAKTVWGHLCRVYPTARGAATQLGLGVRRPVAA
;
A
#
# COMPACT_ATOMS: atom_id res chain seq x y z
N MET A 1 5.41 15.28 6.90
CA MET A 1 6.56 14.83 6.11
C MET A 1 6.35 15.31 4.69
N THR A 2 7.27 16.15 4.22
CA THR A 2 7.35 16.57 2.82
C THR A 2 7.62 15.33 1.95
N ASN A 3 7.36 15.45 0.64
CA ASN A 3 7.38 14.41 -0.40
C ASN A 3 8.71 13.61 -0.56
N ALA A 4 9.64 13.69 0.38
CA ALA A 4 11.01 13.18 0.33
C ALA A 4 11.19 11.73 0.86
N ASP A 5 10.19 11.11 1.49
CA ASP A 5 10.33 9.81 2.19
C ASP A 5 9.70 8.58 1.48
N LYS A 6 9.23 8.69 0.22
CA LYS A 6 8.81 7.51 -0.57
C LYS A 6 10.06 6.86 -1.20
N PRO A 7 10.18 5.52 -1.27
CA PRO A 7 11.28 4.88 -1.99
C PRO A 7 11.21 5.25 -3.47
N ARG A 8 12.10 6.16 -3.86
CA ARG A 8 12.23 6.73 -5.19
C ARG A 8 13.51 6.14 -5.79
N ASN A 9 13.36 5.03 -6.52
CA ASN A 9 14.36 4.24 -7.27
C ASN A 9 13.92 2.76 -7.34
N ILE A 10 12.82 2.47 -8.03
CA ILE A 10 12.34 1.09 -8.19
C ILE A 10 12.03 0.80 -9.65
N ARG A 11 12.48 -0.36 -10.11
CA ARG A 11 12.15 -0.94 -11.41
C ARG A 11 11.37 -2.22 -11.17
N ARG A 12 10.22 -2.37 -11.81
CA ARG A 12 9.41 -3.60 -11.76
C ARG A 12 9.06 -4.02 -13.17
N THR A 13 9.13 -5.32 -13.41
CA THR A 13 8.81 -5.94 -14.68
C THR A 13 7.72 -6.97 -14.46
N TRP A 14 6.63 -6.88 -15.20
CA TRP A 14 5.51 -7.80 -15.15
C TRP A 14 5.32 -8.48 -16.49
N LYS A 15 4.96 -9.76 -16.44
CA LYS A 15 4.35 -10.45 -17.55
C LYS A 15 2.84 -10.21 -17.49
N ILE A 16 2.28 -9.79 -18.62
CA ILE A 16 0.86 -9.60 -18.82
C ILE A 16 0.38 -10.60 -19.87
N GLU A 17 -0.63 -11.38 -19.53
CA GLU A 17 -1.31 -12.22 -20.52
C GLU A 17 -2.50 -11.46 -21.12
N VAL A 18 -2.49 -11.31 -22.45
CA VAL A 18 -3.56 -10.63 -23.19
C VAL A 18 -4.51 -11.66 -23.75
N TYR A 19 -5.80 -11.42 -23.56
CA TYR A 19 -6.86 -12.26 -24.07
C TYR A 19 -7.77 -11.46 -25.00
N GLY A 20 -8.16 -12.08 -26.11
CA GLY A 20 -9.08 -11.53 -27.10
C GLY A 20 -10.38 -12.32 -27.13
N GLY A 21 -11.46 -11.63 -27.47
CA GLY A 21 -12.73 -12.28 -27.79
C GLY A 21 -12.74 -12.81 -29.21
N TRP A 22 -13.24 -14.03 -29.41
CA TRP A 22 -13.52 -14.62 -30.74
C TRP A 22 -15.05 -14.76 -31.00
N GLY A 23 -15.89 -14.26 -30.11
CA GLY A 23 -17.35 -14.27 -30.28
C GLY A 23 -18.07 -13.56 -29.14
N ASP A 24 -19.41 -13.57 -29.18
CA ASP A 24 -20.27 -12.77 -28.30
C ASP A 24 -20.50 -13.37 -26.89
N GLY A 25 -19.82 -14.48 -26.57
CA GLY A 25 -19.99 -15.21 -25.31
C GLY A 25 -18.86 -14.97 -24.30
N PRO A 26 -19.13 -14.99 -22.98
CA PRO A 26 -18.11 -14.88 -21.94
C PRO A 26 -17.11 -16.04 -21.91
N SER A 27 -17.42 -17.16 -22.58
CA SER A 27 -16.52 -18.29 -22.81
C SER A 27 -15.69 -18.16 -24.11
N ALA A 28 -15.98 -17.19 -24.96
CA ALA A 28 -15.29 -16.98 -26.24
C ALA A 28 -14.04 -16.10 -26.08
N VAL A 29 -13.30 -16.29 -24.99
CA VAL A 29 -12.12 -15.49 -24.64
C VAL A 29 -10.90 -16.41 -24.66
N MET A 30 -9.97 -16.15 -25.58
CA MET A 30 -8.74 -16.93 -25.70
C MET A 30 -7.52 -16.06 -25.49
N LYS A 31 -6.43 -16.65 -25.00
CA LYS A 31 -5.15 -15.98 -24.87
C LYS A 31 -4.61 -15.67 -26.26
N ILE A 32 -4.39 -14.39 -26.55
CA ILE A 32 -3.93 -13.90 -27.86
C ILE A 32 -2.48 -13.39 -27.81
N GLY A 33 -1.92 -13.19 -26.62
CA GLY A 33 -0.55 -12.73 -26.51
C GLY A 33 -0.05 -12.64 -25.08
N GLU A 34 1.22 -12.30 -24.98
CA GLU A 34 1.88 -11.96 -23.73
C GLU A 34 2.78 -10.76 -23.98
N HIS A 35 2.88 -9.88 -22.99
CA HIS A 35 3.80 -8.75 -23.03
C HIS A 35 4.57 -8.64 -21.72
N SER A 36 5.78 -8.10 -21.80
CA SER A 36 6.56 -7.68 -20.66
C SER A 36 6.39 -6.18 -20.46
N VAL A 37 5.83 -5.75 -19.34
CA VAL A 37 5.73 -4.33 -18.98
C VAL A 37 6.75 -4.02 -17.89
N THR A 38 7.63 -3.08 -18.15
CA THR A 38 8.59 -2.57 -17.18
C THR A 38 8.19 -1.16 -16.79
N ALA A 39 8.11 -0.87 -15.49
CA ALA A 39 7.99 0.50 -14.99
C ALA A 39 9.20 0.82 -14.13
N THR A 40 9.81 1.97 -14.37
CA THR A 40 10.93 2.49 -13.59
C THR A 40 10.55 3.84 -13.01
N ALA A 41 10.60 3.97 -11.69
CA ALA A 41 10.47 5.22 -10.97
C ALA A 41 11.84 5.64 -10.45
N ASP A 42 12.30 6.84 -10.80
CA ASP A 42 13.57 7.40 -10.32
C ASP A 42 13.46 8.06 -8.94
N HIS A 43 14.59 8.59 -8.46
CA HIS A 43 14.71 9.32 -7.19
C HIS A 43 13.94 10.66 -7.13
N GLU A 44 13.53 11.20 -8.27
CA GLU A 44 12.79 12.46 -8.39
C GLU A 44 11.27 12.23 -8.47
N GLY A 45 10.86 10.99 -8.72
CA GLY A 45 9.47 10.59 -8.90
C GLY A 45 9.01 10.58 -10.35
N ASN A 46 9.95 10.71 -11.31
CA ASN A 46 9.64 10.51 -12.72
C ASN A 46 9.47 9.02 -12.98
N VAL A 47 8.41 8.68 -13.71
CA VAL A 47 8.12 7.30 -14.10
C VAL A 47 8.33 7.19 -15.60
N ILE A 48 9.08 6.18 -16.01
CA ILE A 48 9.15 5.73 -17.40
C ILE A 48 8.59 4.31 -17.48
N ALA A 49 8.02 3.97 -18.63
CA ALA A 49 7.51 2.65 -18.89
C ALA A 49 8.06 2.09 -20.19
N GLU A 50 8.26 0.78 -20.21
CA GLU A 50 8.63 0.01 -21.39
C GLU A 50 7.60 -1.11 -21.59
N ILE A 51 7.24 -1.40 -22.83
CA ILE A 51 6.46 -2.58 -23.21
C ILE A 51 7.33 -3.38 -24.17
N ASP A 52 7.59 -4.63 -23.83
CA ASP A 52 8.51 -5.52 -24.54
C ASP A 52 9.91 -4.90 -24.77
N GLY A 53 10.38 -4.16 -23.77
CA GLY A 53 11.64 -3.43 -23.82
C GLY A 53 11.62 -2.17 -24.70
N GLN A 54 10.48 -1.79 -25.25
CA GLN A 54 10.32 -0.55 -26.02
C GLN A 54 9.81 0.58 -25.11
N PRO A 55 10.56 1.69 -24.99
CA PRO A 55 10.12 2.83 -24.18
C PRO A 55 8.82 3.39 -24.74
N GLN A 56 7.87 3.65 -23.84
CA GLN A 56 6.60 4.24 -24.19
C GLN A 56 6.70 5.76 -24.15
N PRO A 57 6.12 6.46 -25.13
CA PRO A 57 6.10 7.93 -25.14
C PRO A 57 5.27 8.50 -23.98
N ASP A 58 4.35 7.70 -23.42
CA ASP A 58 3.55 8.01 -22.25
C ASP A 58 3.38 6.74 -21.39
N VAL A 59 3.45 6.91 -20.07
CA VAL A 59 3.24 5.88 -19.07
C VAL A 59 1.77 5.41 -19.05
N ALA A 60 0.82 6.24 -19.47
CA ALA A 60 -0.61 5.94 -19.42
C ALA A 60 -0.97 4.64 -20.15
N THR A 61 -0.35 4.38 -21.31
CA THR A 61 -0.59 3.16 -22.11
C THR A 61 -0.17 1.90 -21.35
N ALA A 62 1.05 1.89 -20.82
CA ALA A 62 1.56 0.77 -20.02
C ALA A 62 0.75 0.59 -18.73
N TYR A 63 0.33 1.69 -18.10
CA TYR A 63 -0.50 1.66 -16.90
C TYR A 63 -1.89 1.11 -17.16
N ALA A 64 -2.54 1.49 -18.27
CA ALA A 64 -3.84 0.96 -18.66
C ALA A 64 -3.78 -0.57 -18.85
N MET A 65 -2.77 -1.04 -19.59
CA MET A 65 -2.55 -2.46 -19.83
C MET A 65 -2.27 -3.25 -18.54
N TRP A 66 -1.43 -2.69 -17.66
CA TRP A 66 -1.18 -3.26 -16.32
C TRP A 66 -2.43 -3.33 -15.46
N LYS A 67 -3.24 -2.26 -15.46
CA LYS A 67 -4.46 -2.15 -14.65
C LYS A 67 -5.51 -3.18 -15.07
N GLU A 68 -5.70 -3.35 -16.37
CA GLU A 68 -6.62 -4.36 -16.92
C GLU A 68 -6.15 -5.77 -16.57
N ALA A 69 -4.87 -6.08 -16.82
CA ALA A 69 -4.29 -7.38 -16.50
C ALA A 69 -4.37 -7.73 -15.02
N LYS A 70 -4.13 -6.76 -14.14
CA LYS A 70 -4.27 -6.92 -12.69
C LYS A 70 -5.73 -7.23 -12.30
N ALA A 71 -6.69 -6.49 -12.83
CA ALA A 71 -8.11 -6.71 -12.55
C ALA A 71 -8.58 -8.11 -13.00
N ALA A 72 -8.00 -8.63 -14.09
CA ALA A 72 -8.28 -9.96 -14.60
C ALA A 72 -7.45 -11.09 -13.94
N GLY A 73 -6.53 -10.77 -13.01
CA GLY A 73 -5.64 -11.76 -12.40
C GLY A 73 -4.59 -12.36 -13.36
N ARG A 74 -4.27 -11.66 -14.44
CA ARG A 74 -3.41 -12.09 -15.56
C ARG A 74 -2.02 -11.46 -15.54
N LEU A 75 -1.55 -11.15 -14.34
CA LEU A 75 -0.34 -10.40 -14.10
C LEU A 75 0.62 -11.22 -13.24
N THR A 76 1.82 -11.48 -13.75
CA THR A 76 2.89 -12.16 -13.02
C THR A 76 4.06 -11.20 -12.89
N LEU A 77 4.46 -10.89 -11.66
CA LEU A 77 5.70 -10.14 -11.42
C LEU A 77 6.89 -11.03 -11.83
N LEU A 78 7.69 -10.55 -12.78
CA LEU A 78 8.89 -11.24 -13.25
C LEU A 78 10.12 -10.80 -12.48
N ASP A 79 10.24 -9.49 -12.23
CA ASP A 79 11.45 -8.91 -11.65
C ASP A 79 11.13 -7.61 -10.90
N GLU A 80 11.84 -7.39 -9.80
CA GLU A 80 11.76 -6.18 -8.98
C GLU A 80 13.17 -5.81 -8.53
N GLN A 81 13.63 -4.63 -8.94
CA GLN A 81 14.97 -4.13 -8.65
C GLN A 81 14.88 -2.76 -8.01
N HIS A 82 15.62 -2.57 -6.92
CA HIS A 82 15.84 -1.27 -6.31
C HIS A 82 17.10 -0.65 -6.91
N LEU A 83 16.96 0.50 -7.56
CA LEU A 83 18.04 1.15 -8.30
C LEU A 83 18.92 1.97 -7.32
N THR A 84 19.91 1.34 -6.68
CA THR A 84 20.89 1.92 -5.69
C THR A 84 20.34 2.37 -4.31
N PRO A 85 21.14 2.23 -3.22
CA PRO A 85 20.63 2.37 -1.85
C PRO A 85 20.72 3.82 -1.30
N PRO A 86 19.78 4.27 -0.46
CA PRO A 86 19.99 5.43 0.42
C PRO A 86 21.08 5.13 1.48
N PRO A 87 21.82 6.12 2.00
CA PRO A 87 22.84 5.90 3.03
C PRO A 87 22.19 5.29 4.28
N ALA A 88 22.83 4.29 4.88
CA ALA A 88 22.23 3.47 5.93
C ALA A 88 22.10 4.18 7.30
N PRO A 89 20.90 4.20 7.90
CA PRO A 89 20.73 4.14 9.34
C PRO A 89 20.43 2.69 9.77
N VAL A 90 21.11 2.23 10.80
CA VAL A 90 20.94 0.88 11.37
C VAL A 90 19.65 0.85 12.20
N THR A 91 18.63 0.09 11.81
CA THR A 91 17.61 -0.51 12.70
C THR A 91 16.71 -1.51 11.94
N PHE A 92 16.28 -2.58 12.61
CA PHE A 92 15.45 -3.66 12.06
C PHE A 92 14.04 -3.16 11.65
N GLU A 93 13.81 -2.78 10.38
CA GLU A 93 12.51 -2.32 9.88
C GLU A 93 11.96 -3.23 8.76
N GLY A 94 10.69 -3.66 8.88
CA GLY A 94 10.00 -4.40 7.81
C GLY A 94 8.85 -5.33 8.22
N ALA A 95 8.75 -5.71 9.49
CA ALA A 95 7.57 -6.45 9.94
C ALA A 95 6.41 -5.45 10.20
N GLY A 96 5.40 -5.45 9.33
CA GLY A 96 4.15 -4.74 9.62
C GLY A 96 3.60 -5.15 10.98
N ILE A 97 2.79 -4.29 11.62
CA ILE A 97 2.23 -4.52 12.95
C ILE A 97 1.41 -5.83 13.04
N GLY A 98 1.00 -6.39 11.90
CA GLY A 98 0.34 -7.66 11.79
C GLY A 98 -1.15 -7.60 12.15
N LYS A 99 -1.88 -8.67 11.84
CA LYS A 99 -3.34 -8.74 12.00
C LYS A 99 -3.81 -8.50 13.44
N ALA A 100 -3.07 -9.01 14.42
CA ALA A 100 -3.44 -8.87 15.82
C ALA A 100 -3.48 -7.40 16.26
N ARG A 101 -2.45 -6.62 15.95
CA ARG A 101 -2.36 -5.21 16.34
C ARG A 101 -3.22 -4.30 15.46
N ALA A 102 -3.36 -4.63 14.18
CA ALA A 102 -4.33 -3.97 13.30
C ALA A 102 -5.77 -4.12 13.81
N ARG A 103 -6.16 -5.32 14.26
CA ARG A 103 -7.48 -5.57 14.87
C ARG A 103 -7.70 -4.70 16.10
N VAL A 104 -6.67 -4.56 16.92
CA VAL A 104 -6.71 -3.70 18.11
C VAL A 104 -6.90 -2.23 17.71
N LEU A 105 -6.08 -1.71 16.80
CA LEU A 105 -6.19 -0.32 16.32
C LEU A 105 -7.57 -0.04 15.70
N HIS A 106 -8.08 -0.97 14.89
CA HIS A 106 -9.42 -0.91 14.30
C HIS A 106 -10.52 -0.89 15.37
N LYS A 107 -10.37 -1.68 16.44
CA LYS A 107 -11.33 -1.70 17.55
C LYS A 107 -11.31 -0.38 18.33
N VAL A 108 -10.13 0.19 18.55
CA VAL A 108 -9.98 1.50 19.19
C VAL A 108 -10.65 2.60 18.35
N MET A 109 -10.45 2.60 17.03
CA MET A 109 -11.12 3.55 16.12
C MET A 109 -12.65 3.51 16.25
N GLY A 110 -13.24 2.31 16.21
CA GLY A 110 -14.68 2.16 16.37
C GLY A 110 -15.17 2.59 17.76
N MET A 111 -14.45 2.23 18.82
CA MET A 111 -14.79 2.65 20.20
C MET A 111 -14.62 4.16 20.43
N ALA A 112 -13.74 4.83 19.67
CA ALA A 112 -13.57 6.27 19.69
C ALA A 112 -14.73 7.02 19.01
N GLY A 113 -15.64 6.30 18.33
CA GLY A 113 -16.79 6.86 17.63
C GLY A 113 -16.55 7.13 16.14
N LEU A 114 -15.44 6.65 15.57
CA LEU A 114 -15.21 6.73 14.14
C LEU A 114 -16.13 5.72 13.41
N PRO A 115 -16.92 6.14 12.41
CA PRO A 115 -17.69 5.21 11.60
C PRO A 115 -16.79 4.20 10.88
N ASN A 116 -17.23 2.94 10.80
CA ASN A 116 -16.43 1.84 10.25
C ASN A 116 -15.91 2.12 8.83
N SER A 117 -16.74 2.73 7.97
CA SER A 117 -16.36 3.14 6.62
C SER A 117 -15.21 4.16 6.54
N GLN A 118 -14.91 4.86 7.64
CA GLN A 118 -13.91 5.92 7.69
C GLN A 118 -12.59 5.49 8.32
N HIS A 119 -12.47 4.28 8.88
CA HIS A 119 -11.26 3.82 9.56
C HIS A 119 -10.01 3.89 8.66
N TYR A 120 -10.14 3.39 7.43
CA TYR A 120 -9.07 3.38 6.45
C TYR A 120 -8.82 4.75 5.83
N ALA A 121 -9.87 5.53 5.63
CA ALA A 121 -9.77 6.89 5.10
C ALA A 121 -9.06 7.82 6.09
N LEU A 122 -9.35 7.72 7.40
CA LEU A 122 -8.64 8.44 8.45
C LEU A 122 -7.18 8.02 8.55
N SER A 123 -6.91 6.71 8.43
CA SER A 123 -5.54 6.20 8.46
C SER A 123 -4.74 6.67 7.25
N ALA A 124 -5.34 6.66 6.06
CA ALA A 124 -4.76 7.24 4.86
C ALA A 124 -4.50 8.74 5.02
N ALA A 125 -5.48 9.49 5.54
CA ALA A 125 -5.33 10.92 5.81
C ALA A 125 -4.20 11.21 6.83
N ALA A 126 -4.02 10.34 7.83
CA ALA A 126 -2.92 10.46 8.79
C ALA A 126 -1.54 10.24 8.16
N LEU A 127 -1.46 9.39 7.14
CA LEU A 127 -0.23 9.06 6.42
C LEU A 127 0.01 9.95 5.19
N GLY A 128 -0.96 10.80 4.82
CA GLY A 128 -0.89 11.59 3.59
C GLY A 128 -1.13 10.76 2.33
N GLU A 129 -1.78 9.61 2.46
CA GLU A 129 -2.17 8.79 1.32
C GLU A 129 -3.44 9.36 0.66
N PRO A 130 -3.47 9.47 -0.68
CA PRO A 130 -4.60 10.04 -1.40
C PRO A 130 -5.84 9.14 -1.41
N TRP A 131 -5.70 7.87 -1.04
CA TRP A 131 -6.76 6.87 -1.06
C TRP A 131 -6.83 6.12 0.27
N PRO A 132 -8.02 5.66 0.71
CA PRO A 132 -8.15 4.81 1.89
C PRO A 132 -7.23 3.59 1.82
N LEU A 133 -6.63 3.23 2.96
CA LEU A 133 -5.78 2.03 3.04
C LEU A 133 -6.60 0.75 2.83
N ASP A 134 -6.03 -0.24 2.15
CA ASP A 134 -6.71 -1.54 2.01
C ASP A 134 -6.75 -2.33 3.33
N THR A 135 -5.74 -2.15 4.18
CA THR A 135 -5.63 -2.82 5.49
C THR A 135 -4.72 -2.05 6.44
N LEU A 136 -4.94 -2.20 7.75
CA LEU A 136 -4.04 -1.68 8.78
C LEU A 136 -2.91 -2.65 9.15
N SER A 137 -2.97 -3.92 8.71
CA SER A 137 -1.99 -4.95 9.12
C SER A 137 -0.61 -4.79 8.49
N THR A 138 -0.55 -4.07 7.38
CA THR A 138 0.69 -3.78 6.64
C THR A 138 1.37 -2.52 7.14
N LEU A 139 0.72 -1.74 8.02
CA LEU A 139 1.35 -0.58 8.65
C LEU A 139 2.62 -1.03 9.36
N THR A 140 3.72 -0.34 9.14
CA THR A 140 4.90 -0.39 9.97
C THR A 140 4.59 0.14 11.37
N GLU A 141 5.51 -0.09 12.32
CA GLU A 141 5.42 0.51 13.65
C GLU A 141 5.34 2.04 13.61
N ALA A 142 6.12 2.66 12.72
CA ALA A 142 6.15 4.11 12.57
C ALA A 142 4.81 4.64 12.05
N GLU A 143 4.26 4.02 11.01
CA GLU A 143 2.96 4.42 10.45
C GLU A 143 1.81 4.19 11.44
N ALA A 144 1.82 3.06 12.16
CA ALA A 144 0.82 2.79 13.19
C ALA A 144 0.87 3.84 14.31
N LYS A 145 2.06 4.31 14.70
CA LYS A 145 2.23 5.43 15.65
C LYS A 145 1.70 6.74 15.08
N THR A 146 1.95 7.03 13.80
CA THR A 146 1.42 8.23 13.12
C THR A 146 -0.11 8.21 13.07
N VAL A 147 -0.71 7.09 12.65
CA VAL A 147 -2.16 6.88 12.64
C VAL A 147 -2.73 7.03 14.04
N TRP A 148 -2.09 6.43 15.05
CA TRP A 148 -2.51 6.55 16.45
C TRP A 148 -2.48 7.99 16.96
N GLY A 149 -1.40 8.73 16.68
CA GLY A 149 -1.26 10.13 17.05
C GLY A 149 -2.32 11.01 16.39
N HIS A 150 -2.57 10.79 15.09
CA HIS A 150 -3.61 11.49 14.35
C HIS A 150 -5.02 11.17 14.89
N LEU A 151 -5.31 9.89 15.12
CA LEU A 151 -6.57 9.45 15.73
C LEU A 151 -6.79 10.11 17.08
N CYS A 152 -5.80 10.13 17.97
CA CYS A 152 -5.91 10.79 19.27
C CYS A 152 -6.16 12.30 19.17
N ARG A 153 -5.66 12.95 18.12
CA ARG A 153 -5.84 14.38 17.90
C ARG A 153 -7.24 14.70 17.40
N VAL A 154 -7.78 13.90 16.48
CA VAL A 154 -9.11 14.13 15.88
C VAL A 154 -10.23 13.55 16.75
N TYR A 155 -9.96 12.44 17.45
CA TYR A 155 -10.84 11.75 18.37
C TYR A 155 -10.17 11.63 19.75
N PRO A 156 -10.28 12.67 20.62
CA PRO A 156 -9.63 12.67 21.94
C PRO A 156 -10.03 11.48 22.84
N THR A 157 -11.21 10.91 22.62
CA THR A 157 -11.73 9.70 23.29
C THR A 157 -10.94 8.43 22.99
N ALA A 158 -10.14 8.40 21.91
CA ALA A 158 -9.39 7.23 21.48
C ALA A 158 -8.43 6.71 22.56
N ARG A 159 -7.80 7.60 23.34
CA ARG A 159 -6.90 7.21 24.45
C ARG A 159 -7.64 6.46 25.57
N GLY A 160 -8.86 6.87 25.87
CA GLY A 160 -9.74 6.17 26.82
C GLY A 160 -10.12 4.78 26.30
N ALA A 161 -10.50 4.69 25.02
CA ALA A 161 -10.82 3.43 24.38
C ALA A 161 -9.64 2.44 24.37
N ALA A 162 -8.41 2.91 24.12
CA ALA A 162 -7.21 2.07 24.20
C ALA A 162 -6.94 1.56 25.63
N THR A 163 -7.18 2.39 26.64
CA THR A 163 -7.03 2.02 28.05
C THR A 163 -8.05 0.96 28.46
N GLN A 164 -9.30 1.07 28.02
CA GLN A 164 -10.35 0.06 28.22
C GLN A 164 -10.01 -1.29 27.58
N LEU A 165 -9.25 -1.29 26.48
CA LEU A 165 -8.75 -2.50 25.82
C LEU A 165 -7.48 -3.07 26.47
N GLY A 166 -7.02 -2.51 27.60
CA GLY A 166 -5.84 -2.98 28.31
C GLY A 166 -4.52 -2.59 27.64
N LEU A 167 -4.53 -1.62 26.72
CA LEU A 167 -3.32 -1.08 26.05
C LEU A 167 -2.71 0.11 26.81
N GLY A 168 -3.35 0.51 27.92
CA GLY A 168 -2.80 1.48 28.85
C GLY A 168 -1.76 0.82 29.75
N VAL A 169 -0.60 1.48 29.89
CA VAL A 169 0.50 1.23 30.84
C VAL A 169 0.09 0.30 31.98
N ARG A 170 0.73 -0.89 32.06
CA ARG A 170 0.65 -1.73 33.26
C ARG A 170 0.95 -0.84 34.47
N ARG A 171 -0.03 -0.68 35.37
CA ARG A 171 0.22 -0.08 36.68
C ARG A 171 1.46 -0.75 37.28
N PRO A 172 2.45 -0.02 37.80
CA PRO A 172 3.46 -0.65 38.62
C PRO A 172 2.74 -1.31 39.79
N VAL A 173 3.00 -2.60 39.96
CA VAL A 173 2.59 -3.33 41.16
C VAL A 173 3.39 -2.70 42.30
N ALA A 174 2.70 -2.05 43.24
CA ALA A 174 3.32 -1.57 44.46
C ALA A 174 3.84 -2.80 45.23
N ALA A 175 5.12 -2.74 45.61
CA ALA A 175 5.76 -3.66 46.55
C ALA A 175 5.27 -3.39 47.98
#